data_AF-A0A8H5ZA92-F1
#
_entry.id   AF-A0A8H5ZA92-F1
#
_cell.length_a   1.000
_cell.length_b   1.000
_cell.length_c   1.000
_cell.angle_alpha   90.00
_cell.angle_beta   90.00
_cell.angle_gamma   90.00
#
_symmetry.space_group_name_H-M   'P 1'
#
loop_
_entity.id
_entity.type
_entity.pdbx_description
1 polymer ?
#
loop_
_entity_poly.entity_id
_entity_poly.type
_entity_poly.pdbx_seq_one_letter_code
_entity_poly.pdbx_strand_id
1 'polypeptide(L)' 'MDKLTLVFLLTTRDFDFMCADLKPNTTPRTEWNNLDLTFGDRAYQEFVFEASPRDGMPMIVKKSDWPS' A
#
# COMPACT_ATOMS: atom_id res chain seq x y z
N MET A 1 19.60 1.07 -8.57
CA MET A 1 18.48 2.01 -8.35
C MET A 1 17.60 2.09 -9.59
N ASP A 2 18.17 2.39 -10.76
CA ASP A 2 17.42 2.70 -12.00
C ASP A 2 16.39 1.65 -12.45
N LYS A 3 16.69 0.35 -12.30
CA LYS A 3 15.77 -0.72 -12.72
C LYS A 3 14.48 -0.74 -11.92
N LEU A 4 14.56 -0.60 -10.58
CA LEU A 4 13.37 -0.62 -9.72
C LEU A 4 12.53 0.63 -9.94
N THR A 5 13.17 1.79 -10.09
CA THR A 5 12.49 3.04 -10.42
C THR A 5 11.78 2.96 -11.77
N LEU A 6 12.42 2.38 -12.79
CA LEU A 6 11.81 2.18 -14.11
C LEU A 6 10.61 1.24 -14.04
N VAL A 7 10.76 0.10 -13.37
CA VAL A 7 9.66 -0.86 -13.17
C VAL A 7 8.51 -0.19 -12.44
N PHE A 8 8.78 0.54 -11.35
CA PHE A 8 7.76 1.26 -10.60
C PHE A 8 7.04 2.28 -11.49
N LEU A 9 7.79 3.13 -12.19
CA LEU A 9 7.24 4.17 -13.06
C LEU A 9 6.30 3.60 -14.13
N LEU A 10 6.75 2.59 -14.88
CA LEU A 10 5.94 1.98 -15.93
C LEU A 10 4.70 1.29 -15.34
N THR A 11 4.86 0.65 -14.18
CA THR A 11 3.77 -0.05 -13.49
C THR A 11 2.71 0.93 -12.99
N THR A 12 3.10 2.02 -12.33
CA THR A 12 2.16 3.03 -11.81
C THR A 12 1.57 3.92 -12.88
N ARG A 13 2.24 4.04 -14.05
CA ARG A 13 1.67 4.75 -15.21
C ARG A 13 0.52 3.95 -15.83
N ASP A 14 0.70 2.64 -15.98
CA ASP A 14 -0.24 1.80 -16.74
C ASP A 14 -1.35 1.22 -15.85
N PHE A 15 -1.16 1.20 -14.53
CA PHE A 15 -2.10 0.60 -13.59
C PHE A 15 -2.31 1.44 -12.33
N ASP A 16 -3.57 1.49 -11.89
CA ASP A 16 -3.93 2.00 -10.57
C ASP A 16 -4.04 0.84 -9.59
N PHE A 17 -3.48 1.03 -8.40
CA PHE A 17 -3.44 0.02 -7.34
C PHE A 17 -4.28 0.46 -6.15
N MET A 18 -5.07 -0.47 -5.61
CA MET A 18 -5.81 -0.29 -4.37
C MET A 18 -5.56 -1.48 -3.44
N CYS A 19 -5.46 -1.24 -2.13
CA CYS A 19 -5.36 -2.33 -1.17
C CYS A 19 -6.68 -3.13 -1.16
N ALA A 20 -6.62 -4.44 -1.40
CA ALA A 20 -7.80 -5.30 -1.28
C ALA A 20 -8.14 -5.53 0.19
N ASP A 21 -9.41 -5.67 0.56
CA ASP A 21 -9.84 -6.15 1.89
C ASP A 21 -9.26 -5.40 3.10
N LEU A 22 -9.15 -4.07 3.01
CA LEU A 22 -8.79 -3.24 4.16
C LEU A 22 -9.81 -3.39 5.28
N LYS A 23 -9.32 -3.38 6.53
CA LYS A 23 -10.15 -3.39 7.74
C LYS A 23 -9.77 -2.18 8.60
N PRO A 24 -10.27 -0.99 8.26
CA PRO A 24 -9.89 0.22 8.98
C PRO A 24 -10.37 0.18 10.43
N ASN A 25 -9.59 0.79 11.32
CA ASN A 25 -9.94 0.87 12.73
C ASN A 25 -11.03 1.93 12.95
N THR A 26 -11.86 1.73 13.97
CA THR A 26 -12.89 2.71 14.37
C THR A 26 -12.35 3.80 15.29
N THR A 27 -11.25 3.52 15.98
CA THR A 27 -10.59 4.43 16.92
C THR A 27 -9.10 4.49 16.60
N PRO A 28 -8.51 5.70 16.59
CA PRO A 28 -7.10 5.86 16.24
C PRO A 28 -6.21 5.23 17.32
N ARG A 29 -5.26 4.40 16.89
CA ARG A 29 -4.25 3.78 17.76
C ARG A 29 -3.12 4.75 18.12
N THR A 30 -2.89 5.74 17.27
CA THR A 30 -1.91 6.80 17.45
C THR A 30 -2.52 8.16 17.14
N GLU A 31 -2.22 9.18 17.93
CA GLU A 31 -2.85 10.51 17.78
C GLU A 31 -2.21 11.38 16.69
N TRP A 32 -1.03 11.00 16.19
CA TRP A 32 -0.22 11.83 15.29
C TRP A 32 -0.39 11.47 13.80
N ASN A 33 -1.11 10.39 13.47
CA ASN A 33 -1.52 10.05 12.11
C ASN A 33 -2.86 9.29 12.12
N ASN A 34 -3.52 9.21 10.96
CA ASN A 34 -4.79 8.51 10.77
C ASN A 34 -4.65 7.29 9.84
N LEU A 35 -3.45 6.72 9.74
CA LEU A 35 -3.18 5.64 8.80
C LEU A 35 -3.96 4.38 9.17
N ASP A 36 -4.20 4.14 10.44
CA ASP A 36 -4.98 2.99 10.92
C ASP A 36 -6.48 3.16 10.69
N LEU A 37 -6.98 4.39 10.72
CA LEU A 37 -8.36 4.72 10.31
C LEU A 37 -8.60 4.55 8.81
N THR A 38 -7.53 4.49 8.00
CA THR A 38 -7.62 4.34 6.54
C THR A 38 -7.26 2.92 6.09
N PHE A 39 -6.18 2.37 6.62
CA PHE A 39 -5.58 1.10 6.20
C PHE A 39 -5.67 0.00 7.27
N GLY A 40 -6.20 0.31 8.46
CA GLY A 40 -6.25 -0.63 9.58
C GLY A 40 -4.85 -1.03 10.06
N ASP A 41 -4.75 -2.26 10.53
CA ASP A 41 -3.48 -2.84 10.97
C ASP A 41 -2.43 -3.00 9.85
N ARG A 42 -2.79 -2.78 8.58
CA ARG A 42 -1.81 -2.78 7.48
C ARG A 42 -0.88 -1.57 7.51
N ALA A 43 -1.29 -0.50 8.18
CA ALA A 43 -0.45 0.68 8.38
C ALA A 43 0.78 0.39 9.25
N TYR A 44 0.77 -0.72 10.01
CA TYR A 44 1.82 -1.06 10.95
C TYR A 44 2.54 -2.34 10.57
N GLN A 45 3.81 -2.39 10.97
CA GLN A 45 4.66 -3.55 10.80
C GLN A 45 4.15 -4.70 11.69
N GLU A 46 4.33 -5.94 11.22
CA GLU A 46 4.21 -7.10 12.09
C GLU A 46 5.30 -7.07 13.17
N PHE A 47 5.22 -7.92 14.19
CA PHE A 47 6.22 -7.97 15.28
C PHE A 47 7.57 -8.50 14.79
N VAL A 48 8.28 -7.69 14.02
CA VAL A 48 9.61 -7.94 13.48
C VAL A 48 10.48 -6.70 13.72
N PHE A 49 11.78 -6.90 13.88
CA PHE A 49 12.73 -5.81 14.19
C PHE A 49 13.26 -5.09 12.94
N GLU A 50 12.91 -5.59 11.75
CA GLU A 50 13.38 -5.06 10.47
C GLU A 50 12.19 -4.83 9.53
N ALA A 51 12.26 -3.76 8.73
CA ALA A 51 11.25 -3.49 7.73
C ALA A 51 11.33 -4.52 6.60
N SER A 52 10.28 -5.31 6.43
CA SER A 52 10.16 -6.27 5.33
C SER A 52 8.85 -6.05 4.57
N PRO A 53 8.81 -6.37 3.26
CA PRO A 53 7.54 -6.54 2.56
C PRO A 53 6.69 -7.59 3.30
N ARG A 54 5.40 -7.32 3.49
CA ARG A 54 4.48 -8.35 4.01
C ARG A 54 4.01 -9.19 2.82
N ASP A 55 4.40 -10.45 2.82
CA ASP A 55 3.91 -11.41 1.84
C ASP A 55 2.40 -11.62 2.00
N GLY A 56 1.70 -11.82 0.88
CA GLY A 56 0.27 -12.12 0.90
C GLY A 56 -0.66 -10.92 1.10
N MET A 57 -0.23 -9.69 0.81
CA MET A 57 -1.12 -8.53 0.73
C MET A 57 -1.65 -8.33 -0.71
N PRO A 58 -2.84 -8.89 -1.05
CA PRO A 58 -3.42 -8.71 -2.37
C PRO A 58 -3.75 -7.23 -2.62
N MET A 59 -3.53 -6.81 -3.85
CA MET A 59 -3.92 -5.50 -4.36
C MET A 59 -4.97 -5.70 -5.45
N ILE A 60 -5.99 -4.85 -5.47
CA ILE A 60 -6.89 -4.70 -6.61
C ILE A 60 -6.16 -3.83 -7.63
N VAL A 61 -6.10 -4.31 -8.87
CA VAL A 61 -5.40 -3.64 -9.97
C VAL A 61 -6.39 -3.34 -11.09
N LYS A 62 -6.39 -2.11 -11.58
CA LYS A 62 -7.11 -1.72 -12.79
C LYS A 62 -6.17 -0.99 -13.74
N LYS A 63 -6.44 -1.07 -15.05
CA LYS A 63 -5.71 -0.27 -16.04
C LYS A 63 -5.95 1.21 -15.74
N SER A 64 -4.90 2.02 -15.76
CA SER A 64 -5.00 3.46 -15.52
C SER A 64 -5.58 4.18 -16.75
N ASP A 65 -6.28 5.27 -16.52
CA ASP A 65 -6.80 6.17 -17.57
C ASP A 65 -5.76 7.22 -18.01
N TRP A 66 -4.50 7.03 -17.62
CA TRP A 66 -3.43 7.94 -17.99
C TRP A 66 -3.33 8.04 -19.52
N PRO A 67 -3.39 9.26 -20.10
CA PRO A 67 -3.27 9.43 -21.54
C PRO A 67 -1.87 9.01 -21.98
N SER A 68 -1.81 7.92 -22.75
CA SER A 68 -0.59 7.36 -23.33
C SER A 68 -0.10 8.15 -24.54
#